data_AF-A0A7U9MW32-F1
#
_entry.id   AF-A0A7U9MW32-F1
#
_cell.length_a   1.000
_cell.length_b   1.000
_cell.length_c   1.000
_cell.angle_alpha   90.00
_cell.angle_beta   90.00
_cell.angle_gamma   90.00
#
_symmetry.space_group_name_H-M   'P 1'
#
loop_
_entity.id
_entity.type
_entity.pdbx_description
1 polymer ?
#
loop_
_entity_poly.entity_id
_entity_poly.type
_entity_poly.pdbx_seq_one_letter_code
_entity_poly.pdbx_strand_id
1 'polypeptide(L)'
;MLGNFDRHNGNWGFLVNEKKGLIKLAPVYDCGSCLYPQLDEKKMAYVLSNPEEINERIYVFPNSALKENDKKINYAQFLLTTKHTECLHALKRIGARIDLVKINGIIDEMPYISQLHKEFLKTMIRQRKEKIIDKAMERLS
;
A
#
# COMPACT_ATOMS: atom_id res chain seq x y z
N MET A 1 -2.74 1.27 -0.15
CA MET A 1 -1.89 2.40 0.23
C MET A 1 -0.41 2.15 -0.03
N LEU A 2 0.24 1.18 0.62
CA LEU A 2 1.69 0.95 0.45
C LEU A 2 2.07 0.19 -0.84
N GLY A 3 1.09 -0.48 -1.48
CA GLY A 3 1.28 -1.20 -2.74
C GLY A 3 2.29 -2.32 -2.62
N ASN A 4 2.06 -3.23 -1.69
CA ASN A 4 2.91 -4.39 -1.46
C ASN A 4 2.65 -5.44 -2.54
N PHE A 5 3.61 -5.71 -3.42
CA PHE A 5 3.44 -6.71 -4.49
C PHE A 5 3.75 -8.15 -4.06
N ASP A 6 4.12 -8.35 -2.79
CA ASP A 6 4.68 -9.61 -2.30
C ASP A 6 4.24 -9.98 -0.88
N ARG A 7 2.99 -9.66 -0.48
CA ARG A 7 2.42 -10.16 0.79
C ARG A 7 1.99 -11.64 0.63
N HIS A 8 2.95 -12.56 0.52
CA HIS A 8 2.69 -14.00 0.49
C HIS A 8 2.57 -14.60 1.92
N ASN A 9 2.20 -15.88 2.01
CA ASN A 9 1.94 -16.57 3.29
C ASN A 9 3.15 -16.68 4.24
N GLY A 10 4.35 -16.38 3.77
CA GLY A 10 5.56 -16.32 4.60
C GLY A 10 5.78 -14.95 5.24
N ASN A 11 5.08 -13.92 4.77
CA ASN A 11 5.29 -12.53 5.19
C ASN A 11 4.29 -12.10 6.27
N TRP A 12 3.62 -13.05 6.91
CA TRP A 12 2.77 -12.84 8.08
C TRP A 12 2.59 -14.17 8.80
N GLY A 13 2.19 -14.14 10.07
CA GLY A 13 2.02 -15.38 10.82
C GLY A 13 1.59 -15.16 12.25
N PHE A 14 2.00 -16.08 13.10
CA PHE A 14 1.56 -16.15 14.49
C PHE A 14 2.75 -16.21 15.44
N LEU A 15 2.59 -15.63 16.62
CA LEU A 15 3.44 -15.86 17.78
C LEU A 15 2.78 -16.96 18.61
N VAL A 16 3.52 -18.05 18.82
CA VAL A 16 3.06 -19.22 19.58
C VAL A 16 3.79 -19.28 20.91
N ASN A 17 3.03 -19.33 22.00
CA ASN A 17 3.55 -19.66 23.32
C ASN A 17 3.08 -21.07 23.69
N GLU A 18 3.93 -22.05 23.40
CA GLU A 18 3.61 -23.47 23.60
C GLU A 18 3.34 -23.80 25.08
N LYS A 19 4.11 -23.21 26.00
CA LYS A 19 3.96 -23.44 27.46
C LYS A 19 2.59 -23.02 27.98
N LYS A 20 1.97 -22.01 27.37
CA LYS A 20 0.65 -21.48 27.77
C LYS A 20 -0.47 -21.88 26.79
N GLY A 21 -0.18 -22.65 25.74
CA GLY A 21 -1.14 -22.95 24.67
C GLY A 21 -1.72 -21.72 23.98
N LEU A 22 -1.00 -20.59 23.97
CA LEU A 22 -1.51 -19.30 23.49
C LEU A 22 -0.97 -18.98 22.10
N ILE A 23 -1.87 -18.63 21.18
CA ILE A 23 -1.54 -18.20 19.83
C ILE A 23 -2.04 -16.78 19.61
N LYS A 24 -1.20 -15.90 19.08
CA LYS A 24 -1.55 -14.53 18.70
C LYS A 24 -1.05 -14.23 17.29
N LEU A 25 -1.70 -13.31 16.58
CA LEU A 25 -1.13 -12.77 15.35
C LEU A 25 0.20 -12.09 15.63
N ALA A 26 1.19 -12.34 14.78
CA ALA A 26 2.44 -11.60 14.81
C ALA A 26 2.20 -10.14 14.38
N PRO A 27 3.02 -9.19 14.87
CA PRO A 27 3.06 -7.85 14.30
C PRO A 27 3.27 -7.90 12.77
N VAL A 28 2.85 -6.87 12.05
CA VAL A 28 3.15 -6.77 10.62
C VAL A 28 4.67 -6.65 10.46
N TYR A 29 5.28 -7.58 9.73
CA TYR A 29 6.69 -7.57 9.35
C TYR A 29 6.84 -7.68 7.83
N ASP A 30 8.08 -7.63 7.34
CA ASP A 30 8.43 -7.75 5.92
C ASP A 30 7.58 -6.86 4.99
N CYS A 31 7.87 -5.56 5.04
CA CYS A 31 7.27 -4.55 4.17
C CYS A 31 8.23 -4.07 3.08
N GLY A 32 9.34 -4.80 2.83
CA GLY A 32 10.37 -4.40 1.87
C GLY A 32 9.87 -4.30 0.43
N SER A 33 8.86 -5.10 0.09
CA SER A 33 8.20 -5.09 -1.23
C SER A 33 7.11 -4.01 -1.36
N CYS A 34 7.14 -2.96 -0.53
CA CYS A 34 6.25 -1.80 -0.63
C CYS A 34 6.97 -0.60 -1.28
N LEU A 35 6.20 0.41 -1.69
CA LEU A 35 6.73 1.74 -2.02
C LEU A 35 7.80 1.77 -3.13
N TYR A 36 7.71 0.87 -4.11
CA TYR A 36 8.55 0.83 -5.32
C TYR A 36 10.05 0.68 -5.02
N PRO A 37 10.48 -0.40 -4.33
CA PRO A 37 11.85 -0.55 -3.82
C PRO A 37 12.91 -0.69 -4.93
N GLN A 38 12.49 -1.03 -6.16
CA GLN A 38 13.38 -1.24 -7.32
C GLN A 38 13.49 0.00 -8.22
N LEU A 39 12.82 1.11 -7.88
CA LEU A 39 12.82 2.30 -8.71
C LEU A 39 14.07 3.13 -8.44
N ASP A 40 14.80 3.50 -9.49
CA ASP A 40 15.94 4.40 -9.40
C ASP A 40 15.51 5.87 -9.50
N GLU A 41 16.40 6.79 -9.14
CA GLU A 41 16.11 8.24 -9.14
C GLU A 41 15.73 8.79 -10.52
N LYS A 42 16.35 8.30 -11.60
CA LYS A 42 16.03 8.77 -12.95
C LYS A 42 14.58 8.44 -13.30
N LYS A 43 14.14 7.23 -12.96
CA LYS A 43 12.75 6.80 -13.12
C LYS A 43 11.81 7.55 -12.18
N MET A 44 12.21 7.84 -10.94
CA MET A 44 11.40 8.66 -10.03
C MET A 44 11.12 10.05 -10.62
N ALA A 45 12.15 10.73 -11.13
CA ALA A 45 12.00 12.02 -11.78
C ALA A 45 11.08 11.93 -13.01
N TYR A 46 11.26 10.90 -13.83
CA TYR A 46 10.40 10.67 -14.98
C TYR A 46 8.93 10.50 -14.58
N VAL A 47 8.66 9.67 -13.56
CA VAL A 47 7.30 9.47 -13.04
C VAL A 47 6.71 10.78 -12.53
N LEU A 48 7.46 11.56 -11.76
CA LEU A 48 6.99 12.84 -11.25
C LEU A 48 6.67 13.84 -12.37
N SER A 49 7.37 13.75 -13.49
CA SER A 49 7.15 14.60 -14.67
C SER A 49 6.01 14.12 -15.60
N ASN A 50 5.52 12.89 -15.43
CA ASN A 50 4.56 12.26 -16.35
C ASN A 50 3.32 11.71 -15.61
N PRO A 51 2.15 12.38 -15.74
CA PRO A 51 0.90 11.91 -15.15
C PRO A 51 0.46 10.50 -15.57
N GLU A 52 0.81 10.06 -16.79
CA GLU A 52 0.50 8.71 -17.27
C GLU A 52 1.29 7.65 -16.51
N GLU A 53 2.57 7.90 -16.24
CA GLU A 53 3.44 7.02 -15.45
C GLU A 53 2.97 6.92 -13.99
N ILE A 54 2.44 8.03 -13.44
CA ILE A 54 1.76 8.00 -12.14
C ILE A 54 0.54 7.10 -12.24
N ASN A 55 -0.35 7.33 -13.21
CA ASN A 55 -1.58 6.55 -13.37
C ASN A 55 -1.30 5.06 -13.56
N GLU A 56 -0.28 4.69 -14.32
CA GLU A 56 0.13 3.30 -14.51
C GLU A 56 0.49 2.64 -13.16
N ARG A 57 1.25 3.36 -12.33
CA ARG A 57 1.65 2.94 -10.97
C ARG A 57 0.54 2.98 -9.92
N ILE A 58 -0.63 3.50 -10.27
CA ILE A 58 -1.83 3.51 -9.43
C ILE A 58 -2.82 2.43 -9.87
N TYR A 59 -3.07 2.33 -11.18
CA TYR A 59 -4.16 1.53 -11.73
C TYR A 59 -3.72 0.22 -12.38
N VAL A 60 -2.47 0.09 -12.81
CA VAL A 60 -1.97 -1.11 -13.52
C VAL A 60 -1.12 -1.98 -12.61
N PHE A 61 -0.14 -1.37 -11.90
CA PHE A 61 0.75 -2.07 -10.97
C PHE A 61 1.14 -1.17 -9.80
N PRO A 62 1.61 -1.71 -8.66
CA PRO A 62 1.73 -3.13 -8.31
C PRO A 62 0.38 -3.81 -8.09
N ASN A 63 0.34 -5.11 -8.36
CA ASN A 63 -0.78 -5.99 -8.03
C ASN A 63 -0.45 -6.80 -6.77
N SER A 64 -1.49 -7.24 -6.05
CA SER A 64 -1.37 -8.08 -4.87
C SER A 64 -0.66 -9.41 -5.19
N ALA A 65 0.02 -9.99 -4.20
CA ALA A 65 0.48 -11.37 -4.26
C ALA A 65 -0.69 -12.37 -4.24
N LEU A 66 -1.83 -11.96 -3.66
CA LEU A 66 -3.07 -12.75 -3.67
C LEU A 66 -3.63 -12.85 -5.09
N LYS A 67 -4.25 -14.00 -5.37
CA LYS A 67 -4.84 -14.30 -6.67
C LYS A 67 -6.33 -14.57 -6.56
N GLU A 68 -7.05 -14.20 -7.61
CA GLU A 68 -8.43 -14.59 -7.86
C GLU A 68 -8.48 -15.18 -9.27
N ASN A 69 -9.00 -16.41 -9.42
CA ASN A 69 -8.99 -17.15 -10.69
C ASN A 69 -7.59 -17.20 -11.33
N ASP A 70 -6.57 -17.55 -10.53
CA ASP A 70 -5.15 -17.60 -10.87
C ASP A 70 -4.49 -16.30 -11.36
N LYS A 71 -5.23 -15.18 -11.36
CA LYS A 71 -4.71 -13.86 -11.71
C LYS A 71 -4.44 -13.03 -10.46
N LYS A 72 -3.31 -12.32 -10.43
CA LYS A 72 -2.98 -11.40 -9.32
C LYS A 72 -4.07 -10.33 -9.21
N ILE A 73 -4.50 -10.05 -7.99
CA ILE A 73 -5.54 -9.05 -7.72
C ILE A 73 -4.98 -7.65 -7.95
N ASN A 74 -5.63 -6.86 -8.81
CA ASN A 74 -5.32 -5.44 -8.97
C ASN A 74 -5.94 -4.61 -7.83
N TYR A 75 -5.13 -3.81 -7.15
CA TYR A 75 -5.57 -3.09 -5.96
C TYR A 75 -6.67 -2.08 -6.23
N ALA A 76 -6.51 -1.26 -7.28
CA ALA A 76 -7.49 -0.24 -7.61
C ALA A 76 -8.81 -0.89 -8.03
N GLN A 77 -8.76 -1.82 -8.97
CA GLN A 77 -9.93 -2.55 -9.44
C GLN A 77 -10.65 -3.24 -8.29
N PHE A 78 -9.93 -3.97 -7.43
CA PHE A 78 -10.53 -4.71 -6.33
C PHE A 78 -11.18 -3.79 -5.31
N LEU A 79 -10.46 -2.79 -4.79
CA LEU A 79 -11.02 -1.91 -3.75
C LEU A 79 -12.17 -1.04 -4.28
N LEU A 80 -12.15 -0.66 -5.56
CA LEU A 80 -13.20 0.14 -6.18
C LEU A 80 -14.44 -0.67 -6.59
N THR A 81 -14.38 -2.00 -6.63
CA THR A 81 -15.51 -2.84 -7.06
C THR A 81 -15.94 -3.90 -6.04
N THR A 82 -15.13 -4.18 -5.03
CA THR A 82 -15.41 -5.23 -4.04
C THR A 82 -16.75 -5.01 -3.34
N LYS A 83 -17.43 -6.13 -3.08
CA LYS A 83 -18.63 -6.25 -2.24
C LYS A 83 -18.35 -7.02 -0.95
N HIS A 84 -17.10 -7.40 -0.69
CA HIS A 84 -16.72 -8.13 0.51
C HIS A 84 -16.86 -7.23 1.74
N THR A 85 -17.89 -7.49 2.55
CA THR A 85 -18.23 -6.69 3.74
C THR A 85 -17.05 -6.52 4.70
N GLU A 86 -16.30 -7.59 4.95
CA GLU A 86 -15.12 -7.54 5.83
C GLU A 86 -14.01 -6.63 5.30
N CYS A 87 -13.81 -6.62 3.97
CA CYS A 87 -12.87 -5.70 3.34
C CYS A 87 -13.35 -4.25 3.47
N LEU A 88 -14.65 -4.00 3.30
CA LEU A 88 -15.23 -2.67 3.42
C LEU A 88 -15.19 -2.16 4.87
N HIS A 89 -15.44 -3.03 5.86
CA HIS A 89 -15.27 -2.71 7.28
C HIS A 89 -13.82 -2.38 7.63
N ALA A 90 -12.86 -3.16 7.12
CA ALA A 90 -11.44 -2.87 7.29
C ALA A 90 -11.05 -1.53 6.64
N LEU A 91 -11.54 -1.27 5.42
CA LEU A 91 -11.33 -0.03 4.70
C LEU A 91 -11.86 1.17 5.50
N LYS A 92 -13.09 1.10 6.03
CA LYS A 92 -13.68 2.15 6.87
C LYS A 92 -12.86 2.41 8.13
N ARG A 93 -12.46 1.35 8.83
CA ARG A 93 -11.65 1.45 10.05
C ARG A 93 -10.27 2.06 9.84
N ILE A 94 -9.59 1.68 8.75
CA ILE A 94 -8.19 2.07 8.50
C ILE A 94 -8.11 3.37 7.68
N GLY A 95 -8.98 3.55 6.69
CA GLY A 95 -9.06 4.75 5.86
C GLY A 95 -9.24 6.02 6.68
N ALA A 96 -10.10 5.99 7.70
CA ALA A 96 -10.32 7.11 8.63
C ALA A 96 -9.11 7.45 9.52
N ARG A 97 -8.10 6.57 9.61
CA ARG A 97 -6.88 6.78 10.42
C ARG A 97 -5.71 7.28 9.59
N ILE A 98 -5.88 7.43 8.28
CA ILE A 98 -4.82 7.90 7.40
C ILE A 98 -4.60 9.39 7.64
N ASP A 99 -3.40 9.71 8.11
CA ASP A 99 -2.94 11.07 8.37
C ASP A 99 -1.75 11.38 7.47
N LEU A 100 -1.99 12.10 6.37
CA LEU A 100 -0.94 12.46 5.43
C LEU A 100 0.10 13.40 6.03
N VAL A 101 -0.25 14.20 7.05
CA VAL A 101 0.72 15.10 7.71
C VAL A 101 1.74 14.26 8.46
N LYS A 102 1.29 13.29 9.27
CA LYS A 102 2.19 12.37 9.98
C LYS A 102 3.01 11.51 9.03
N ILE A 103 2.40 10.98 7.96
CA ILE A 103 3.11 10.17 6.98
C ILE A 103 4.18 10.99 6.26
N ASN A 104 3.86 12.22 5.86
CA ASN A 104 4.84 13.11 5.24
C ASN A 104 5.98 13.45 6.19
N GLY A 105 5.70 13.66 7.48
CA GLY A 105 6.72 13.86 8.52
C GLY A 105 7.69 12.68 8.62
N ILE A 106 7.18 11.43 8.64
CA ILE A 106 8.03 10.22 8.62
C ILE A 106 8.96 10.21 7.40
N ILE A 107 8.45 10.59 6.22
CA ILE A 107 9.24 10.61 4.98
C ILE A 107 10.30 11.73 5.03
N ASP A 108 9.96 12.89 5.59
CA ASP A 108 10.87 14.02 5.73
C ASP A 108 12.04 13.71 6.66
N GLU A 109 11.78 13.00 7.75
CA GLU A 109 12.79 12.61 8.73
C GLU A 109 13.64 11.40 8.29
N MET A 110 13.27 10.72 7.21
CA MET A 110 13.96 9.51 6.77
C MET A 110 15.39 9.82 6.31
N PRO A 111 16.42 9.23 6.95
CA PRO A 111 17.81 9.47 6.59
C PRO A 111 18.17 8.75 5.27
N TYR A 112 19.27 9.19 4.66
CA TYR A 112 19.93 8.57 3.50
C TYR A 112 19.18 8.59 2.16
N ILE A 113 17.87 8.88 2.12
CA ILE A 113 17.15 9.07 0.86
C ILE A 113 17.20 10.53 0.39
N SER A 114 17.30 10.72 -0.93
CA SER A 114 17.34 12.05 -1.54
C SER A 114 16.01 12.79 -1.44
N GLN A 115 16.06 14.09 -1.67
CA GLN A 115 14.85 14.92 -1.73
C GLN A 115 13.89 14.47 -2.84
N LEU A 116 14.44 14.04 -3.98
CA LEU A 116 13.67 13.50 -5.10
C LEU A 116 12.92 12.22 -4.70
N HIS A 117 13.58 11.31 -3.96
CA HIS A 117 12.93 10.10 -3.47
C HIS A 117 11.83 10.44 -2.45
N LYS A 118 12.07 11.39 -1.54
CA LYS A 118 11.04 11.88 -0.60
C LYS A 118 9.82 12.43 -1.34
N GLU A 119 10.03 13.27 -2.34
CA GLU A 119 8.96 13.84 -3.17
C GLU A 119 8.18 12.76 -3.92
N PHE A 120 8.89 11.79 -4.48
CA PHE A 120 8.29 10.62 -5.14
C PHE A 120 7.40 9.84 -4.17
N LEU A 121 7.88 9.47 -2.99
CA LEU A 121 7.10 8.71 -2.00
C LEU A 121 5.84 9.47 -1.57
N LYS A 122 5.98 10.74 -1.23
CA LYS A 122 4.85 11.61 -0.85
C LYS A 122 3.82 11.69 -1.96
N THR A 123 4.26 11.89 -3.20
CA THR A 123 3.38 11.96 -4.37
C THR A 123 2.64 10.65 -4.57
N MET A 124 3.33 9.52 -4.59
CA MET A 124 2.68 8.22 -4.82
C MET A 124 1.73 7.82 -3.69
N ILE A 125 2.07 8.12 -2.44
CA ILE A 125 1.20 7.86 -1.29
C ILE A 125 -0.07 8.70 -1.38
N ARG A 126 0.06 10.02 -1.65
CA ARG A 126 -1.08 10.92 -1.85
C ARG A 126 -1.96 10.42 -2.98
N GLN A 127 -1.36 10.12 -4.15
CA GLN A 127 -2.09 9.63 -5.32
C GLN A 127 -2.85 8.32 -5.02
N ARG A 128 -2.25 7.37 -4.28
CA ARG A 128 -2.96 6.14 -3.87
C ARG A 128 -4.05 6.40 -2.84
N LYS A 129 -3.86 7.35 -1.93
CA LYS A 129 -4.90 7.72 -0.98
C LYS A 129 -6.11 8.29 -1.74
N GLU A 130 -5.89 9.32 -2.54
CA GLU A 130 -6.95 10.03 -3.26
C GLU A 130 -7.63 9.15 -4.32
N LYS A 131 -6.84 8.47 -5.17
CA LYS A 131 -7.39 7.73 -6.32
C LYS A 131 -7.92 6.34 -6.00
N ILE A 132 -7.52 5.73 -4.89
CA ILE A 132 -7.95 4.38 -4.52
C ILE A 132 -8.73 4.40 -3.20
N ILE A 133 -8.12 4.88 -2.12
CA ILE A 133 -8.72 4.76 -0.78
C ILE A 133 -9.92 5.68 -0.61
N ASP A 134 -9.78 6.96 -0.94
CA ASP A 134 -10.83 7.95 -0.77
C ASP A 134 -12.02 7.64 -1.69
N LYS A 135 -11.75 7.34 -2.97
CA LYS A 135 -12.79 6.87 -3.90
C LYS A 135 -13.49 5.58 -3.44
N ALA A 136 -12.76 4.63 -2.85
CA ALA A 136 -13.38 3.42 -2.32
C ALA A 136 -14.21 3.70 -1.04
N MET A 137 -13.83 4.70 -0.25
CA MET A 137 -14.57 5.16 0.94
C MET A 137 -15.84 5.93 0.58
N GLU A 138 -15.82 6.73 -0.50
CA GLU A 138 -17.01 7.43 -1.01
C GLU A 138 -18.14 6.46 -1.35
N ARG A 139 -17.81 5.25 -1.83
CA ARG A 139 -18.80 4.17 -2.07
C ARG A 139 -19.48 3.64 -0.81
N LEU A 140 -18.94 3.95 0.37
CA LEU A 140 -19.43 3.49 1.67
C LEU A 140 -20.20 4.58 2.44
N SER A 141 -20.34 5.75 1.83
CA SER A 141 -21.03 6.92 2.39
C SER A 141 -22.52 6.86 2.11
#